data_AF-A0ABD4ZG93-F1
#
_entry.id   AF-A0ABD4ZG93-F1
#
_cell.length_a   1.000
_cell.length_b   1.000
_cell.length_c   1.000
_cell.angle_alpha   90.00
_cell.angle_beta   90.00
_cell.angle_gamma   90.00
#
_symmetry.space_group_name_H-M   'P 1'
#
loop_
_entity.id
_entity.type
_entity.pdbx_description
1 polymer ?
#
loop_
_entity_poly.entity_id
_entity_poly.type
_entity_poly.pdbx_seq_one_letter_code
_entity_poly.pdbx_strand_id
1 'polypeptide(L)'
;PIGGGGLIAGIAVAIKSINPTIRVIGVQSENVHGMAASFHSGEITTHRTTGTLADGCDVSRPGNLTYEIVRELVDDIVLVSEDEI
;
A
#
# COMPACT_ATOMS: atom_id res chain seq x y z
N PRO A 1 -2.34 4.56 5.14
CA PRO A 1 -1.02 3.91 5.34
C PRO A 1 -1.07 2.45 4.87
N ILE A 2 0.06 1.91 4.37
CA ILE A 2 0.15 0.54 3.91
C ILE A 2 1.39 -0.15 4.50
N GLY A 3 1.17 -1.18 5.32
CA GLY A 3 2.15 -2.23 5.60
C GLY A 3 1.88 -3.44 4.69
N GLY A 4 1.36 -4.53 5.26
CA GLY A 4 0.95 -5.72 4.48
C GLY A 4 -0.30 -5.54 3.60
N GLY A 5 -1.02 -4.41 3.72
CA GLY A 5 -2.18 -4.07 2.88
C GLY A 5 -3.57 -4.36 3.46
N GLY A 6 -3.67 -4.99 4.64
CA GLY A 6 -4.97 -5.38 5.22
C GLY A 6 -5.93 -4.22 5.46
N LEU A 7 -5.43 -3.14 6.09
CA LEU A 7 -6.24 -1.97 6.41
C LEU A 7 -6.79 -1.28 5.15
N ILE A 8 -5.92 -0.98 4.18
CA ILE A 8 -6.35 -0.30 2.95
C ILE A 8 -7.28 -1.19 2.11
N ALA A 9 -7.03 -2.51 2.06
CA ALA A 9 -7.88 -3.44 1.34
C ALA A 9 -9.30 -3.45 1.93
N GLY A 10 -9.43 -3.53 3.26
CA GLY A 10 -10.74 -3.46 3.93
C GLY A 10 -11.46 -2.14 3.70
N ILE A 11 -10.75 -1.01 3.80
CA ILE A 11 -11.30 0.33 3.54
C ILE A 11 -11.74 0.44 2.07
N ALA A 12 -10.93 0.00 1.12
CA ALA A 12 -11.24 0.06 -0.30
C ALA A 12 -12.50 -0.74 -0.64
N VAL A 13 -12.62 -1.98 -0.13
CA VAL A 13 -13.83 -2.79 -0.28
C VAL A 13 -15.06 -2.06 0.27
N ALA A 14 -14.97 -1.54 1.50
CA ALA A 14 -16.10 -0.87 2.14
C ALA A 14 -16.52 0.39 1.38
N ILE A 15 -15.57 1.30 1.10
CA ILE A 15 -15.84 2.59 0.50
C ILE A 15 -16.29 2.46 -0.95
N LYS A 16 -15.66 1.60 -1.76
CA LYS A 16 -16.04 1.39 -3.16
C LYS A 16 -17.42 0.73 -3.29
N SER A 17 -17.83 -0.09 -2.31
CA SER A 17 -19.19 -0.66 -2.27
C SER A 17 -20.29 0.38 -2.03
N ILE A 18 -19.95 1.48 -1.33
CA ILE A 18 -20.87 2.58 -1.04
C ILE A 18 -20.86 3.58 -2.19
N ASN A 19 -19.68 3.99 -2.64
CA ASN A 19 -19.50 4.89 -3.77
C ASN A 19 -18.18 4.58 -4.50
N PRO A 20 -18.24 4.00 -5.72
CA PRO A 20 -17.05 3.64 -6.47
C PRO A 20 -16.21 4.84 -6.94
N THR A 21 -16.77 6.06 -6.95
CA THR A 21 -16.04 7.26 -7.39
C THR A 21 -15.12 7.86 -6.33
N ILE A 22 -15.21 7.39 -5.07
CA ILE A 22 -14.31 7.86 -4.02
C ILE A 22 -12.91 7.31 -4.29
N ARG A 23 -11.91 8.20 -4.32
CA ARG A 23 -10.52 7.81 -4.52
C ARG A 23 -9.92 7.29 -3.21
N VAL A 24 -9.25 6.16 -3.28
CA VAL A 24 -8.49 5.54 -2.20
C VAL A 24 -7.02 5.61 -2.59
N ILE A 25 -6.21 6.33 -1.80
CA ILE A 25 -4.78 6.49 -2.05
C ILE A 25 -3.98 5.86 -0.91
N GLY A 26 -3.08 4.96 -1.30
CA GLY A 26 -2.09 4.34 -0.43
C GLY A 26 -0.93 5.27 -0.13
N VAL A 27 -0.34 5.10 1.06
CA VAL A 27 0.89 5.84 1.45
C VAL A 27 1.86 4.85 2.08
N GLN A 28 3.10 4.84 1.59
CA GLN A 28 4.22 4.06 2.15
C GLN A 28 5.48 4.92 2.29
N SER A 29 6.41 4.50 3.15
CA SER A 29 7.73 5.12 3.22
C SER A 29 8.54 4.81 1.95
N GLU A 30 9.31 5.78 1.45
CA GLU A 30 10.30 5.56 0.41
C GLU A 30 11.31 4.46 0.77
N ASN A 31 11.62 4.26 2.06
CA ASN A 31 12.57 3.23 2.51
C ASN A 31 11.99 1.81 2.42
N VAL A 32 10.67 1.65 2.62
CA VAL A 32 9.99 0.33 2.70
C VAL A 32 8.62 0.40 2.06
N HIS A 33 8.51 -0.07 0.81
CA HIS A 33 7.29 0.06 0.00
C HIS A 33 6.99 -1.17 -0.88
N GLY A 34 6.87 -2.34 -0.25
CA GLY A 34 6.56 -3.58 -0.98
C GLY A 34 5.26 -3.53 -1.79
N MET A 35 4.23 -2.86 -1.29
CA MET A 35 2.94 -2.75 -1.99
C MET A 35 3.04 -1.79 -3.18
N ALA A 36 3.65 -0.61 -3.03
CA ALA A 36 3.83 0.34 -4.13
C ALA A 36 4.67 -0.27 -5.26
N ALA A 37 5.77 -0.96 -4.90
CA ALA A 37 6.61 -1.65 -5.88
C ALA A 37 5.82 -2.73 -6.63
N SER A 38 5.00 -3.52 -5.91
CA SER A 38 4.16 -4.57 -6.52
C SER A 38 3.04 -4.00 -7.38
N PHE A 39 2.39 -2.93 -6.93
CA PHE A 39 1.29 -2.27 -7.63
C PHE A 39 1.75 -1.70 -8.98
N HIS A 40 2.91 -1.04 -9.01
CA HIS A 40 3.45 -0.48 -10.23
C HIS A 40 4.06 -1.52 -11.18
N SER A 41 4.59 -2.63 -10.67
CA SER A 41 5.13 -3.71 -11.52
C SER A 41 4.07 -4.68 -12.04
N GLY A 42 2.90 -4.74 -11.40
CA GLY A 42 1.84 -5.69 -11.73
C GLY A 42 2.09 -7.11 -11.20
N GLU A 43 3.09 -7.31 -10.36
CA GLU A 43 3.40 -8.60 -9.73
C GLU A 43 3.87 -8.41 -8.28
N ILE A 44 3.76 -9.44 -7.42
CA ILE A 44 4.19 -9.32 -6.02
C ILE A 44 5.72 -9.29 -5.92
N THR A 45 6.25 -8.11 -5.61
CA THR A 45 7.68 -7.85 -5.40
C THR A 45 8.00 -7.58 -3.92
N THR A 46 9.28 -7.40 -3.64
CA THR A 46 9.77 -6.97 -2.34
C THR A 46 10.58 -5.69 -2.55
N HIS A 47 10.37 -4.68 -1.70
CA HIS A 47 11.22 -3.48 -1.70
C HIS A 47 11.64 -3.11 -0.27
N ARG A 48 12.94 -2.92 -0.08
CA ARG A 48 13.55 -2.36 1.14
C ARG A 48 14.90 -1.76 0.79
N THR A 49 15.12 -0.51 1.19
CA THR A 49 16.44 0.12 1.17
C THR A 49 17.05 0.17 2.57
N THR A 50 16.26 0.59 3.58
CA THR A 50 16.65 0.65 5.00
C THR A 50 15.41 0.50 5.89
N GLY A 51 15.49 0.79 7.19
CA GLY A 51 14.33 0.87 8.08
C GLY A 51 13.49 2.13 7.84
N THR A 52 12.31 2.18 8.47
CA THR A 52 11.44 3.37 8.47
C THR A 52 10.98 3.66 9.90
N LEU A 53 10.74 4.93 10.22
CA LEU A 53 10.12 5.40 11.45
C LEU A 53 8.70 4.84 11.61
N ALA A 54 8.02 4.52 10.50
CA ALA A 54 6.70 3.90 10.48
C ALA A 54 6.79 2.38 10.72
N ASP A 55 7.17 1.98 11.93
CA ASP A 55 7.38 0.58 12.35
C ASP A 55 6.17 -0.34 12.07
N GLY A 56 4.95 0.13 12.30
CA GLY A 56 3.72 -0.60 12.00
C GLY A 56 3.47 -0.83 10.50
N CYS A 57 4.21 -0.13 9.63
CA CYS A 57 4.18 -0.29 8.19
C CYS A 57 5.48 -0.86 7.60
N ASP A 58 6.44 -1.29 8.44
CA ASP A 58 7.75 -1.83 8.03
C ASP A 58 7.62 -3.25 7.41
N VAL A 59 6.93 -3.32 6.27
CA VAL A 59 6.60 -4.56 5.56
C VAL A 59 7.11 -4.47 4.13
N SER A 60 8.17 -5.21 3.85
CA SER A 60 8.86 -5.15 2.55
C SER A 60 8.17 -5.92 1.43
N ARG A 61 7.24 -6.84 1.73
CA ARG A 61 6.49 -7.65 0.76
C ARG A 61 5.00 -7.70 1.15
N PRO A 62 4.07 -7.38 0.24
CA PRO A 62 2.65 -7.37 0.57
C PRO A 62 2.09 -8.78 0.72
N GLY A 63 0.93 -8.91 1.37
CA GLY A 63 0.18 -10.16 1.40
C GLY A 63 -0.46 -10.47 0.05
N ASN A 64 -0.59 -11.76 -0.30
CA ASN A 64 -1.16 -12.17 -1.59
C ASN A 64 -2.61 -11.68 -1.78
N LEU A 65 -3.47 -11.90 -0.78
CA LEU A 65 -4.88 -11.51 -0.84
C LEU A 65 -5.05 -9.98 -0.89
N THR A 66 -4.27 -9.26 -0.07
CA THR A 66 -4.35 -7.81 0.03
C THR A 66 -3.81 -7.14 -1.23
N TYR A 67 -2.79 -7.71 -1.86
CA TYR A 67 -2.29 -7.26 -3.16
C TYR A 67 -3.37 -7.31 -4.24
N GLU A 68 -4.09 -8.43 -4.39
CA GLU A 68 -5.14 -8.52 -5.41
C GLU A 68 -6.25 -7.49 -5.20
N ILE A 69 -6.68 -7.28 -3.95
CA ILE A 69 -7.69 -6.27 -3.62
C ILE A 69 -7.16 -4.86 -3.91
N VAL A 70 -5.92 -4.56 -3.52
CA VAL A 70 -5.30 -3.25 -3.75
C VAL A 70 -5.16 -2.98 -5.25
N ARG A 71 -4.71 -3.96 -6.03
CA ARG A 71 -4.58 -3.88 -7.49
C ARG A 71 -5.91 -3.56 -8.18
N GLU A 72 -7.03 -4.05 -7.64
CA GLU A 72 -8.36 -3.85 -8.21
C GLU A 72 -9.03 -2.55 -7.75
N LEU A 73 -8.90 -2.18 -6.47
CA LEU A 73 -9.75 -1.17 -5.83
C LEU A 73 -9.04 0.11 -5.39
N VAL A 74 -7.71 0.12 -5.31
CA VAL A 74 -6.93 1.31 -4.90
C VAL A 74 -6.55 2.11 -6.14
N ASP A 75 -6.76 3.42 -6.07
CA ASP A 75 -6.60 4.31 -7.22
C ASP A 75 -5.14 4.73 -7.44
N ASP A 76 -4.35 4.81 -6.37
CA ASP A 76 -2.93 5.18 -6.45
C ASP A 76 -2.18 4.84 -5.15
N ILE A 77 -0.85 4.79 -5.21
CA ILE A 77 0.02 4.65 -4.03
C ILE A 77 1.16 5.65 -4.13
N VAL A 78 1.23 6.56 -3.16
CA VAL A 78 2.32 7.55 -3.05
C VAL A 78 3.36 7.12 -2.02
N LEU A 79 4.58 7.58 -2.24
CA LEU A 79 5.68 7.42 -1.30
C LEU A 79 5.92 8.73 -0.55
N VAL A 80 6.36 8.62 0.69
CA VAL A 80 6.77 9.75 1.53
C VAL A 80 8.14 9.47 2.13
N SER A 81 8.95 10.52 2.25
CA SER A 81 10.25 10.47 2.89
C SER A 81 10.12 10.35 4.41
N GLU A 82 11.21 9.98 5.09
CA GLU A 82 11.21 9.88 6.56
C GLU A 82 11.01 11.24 7.26
N ASP A 83 11.33 12.36 6.60
CA ASP A 83 11.09 13.70 7.13
C ASP A 83 9.62 14.13 7.02
N GLU A 84 8.83 13.46 6.18
CA GLU A 84 7.38 13.70 6.00
C GLU A 84 6.51 12.80 6.89
N ILE A 85 7.12 11.84 7.60
CA ILE A 85 6.48 10.90 8.53
C ILE A 85 6.48 11.47 9.95
#